data_AF-R7YP04-F1
#
_entry.id   AF-R7YP04-F1
#
_cell.length_a   1.000
_cell.length_b   1.000
_cell.length_c   1.000
_cell.angle_alpha   90.00
_cell.angle_beta   90.00
_cell.angle_gamma   90.00
#
_symmetry.space_group_name_H-M   'P 1'
#
loop_
_entity.id
_entity.type
_entity.pdbx_description
1 polymer ?
#
loop_
_entity_poly.entity_id
_entity_poly.type
_entity_poly.pdbx_seq_one_letter_code
_entity_poly.pdbx_strand_id
1 'polypeptide(L)'
;MGAWGYGLLQSDHDYDCAGNLSDEAGIELFYPEDPEATRKKLDDGTLSRLFDNHENRTFSPKCTTIILGVLAMQVGAKIEDRHLDLLRSIYRSAGLYEEGERQMRKALERYKNDGTPYSIDSPGLDLTVALKGPMERGEIPRLCTNCDKSETELELKRCGKCKVVLYCSPECQKADWKTHKRFCRPAPDPQPVTQSPSGIIGLNVDPFHSLRDFR
;
A
#
# COMPACT_ATOMS: atom_id res chain seq x y z
N MET A 1 7.78 -10.70 -4.22
CA MET A 1 6.52 -10.12 -4.72
C MET A 1 6.87 -8.89 -5.51
N GLY A 2 6.32 -8.78 -6.72
CA GLY A 2 6.66 -7.71 -7.65
C GLY A 2 5.78 -6.51 -7.34
N ALA A 3 6.37 -5.33 -7.19
CA ALA A 3 5.61 -4.12 -7.43
C ALA A 3 5.64 -3.89 -8.93
N TRP A 4 4.50 -3.79 -9.59
CA TRP A 4 4.46 -3.68 -11.06
C TRP A 4 4.46 -2.20 -11.48
N GLY A 5 4.20 -1.30 -10.53
CA GLY A 5 4.44 0.12 -10.67
C GLY A 5 4.56 0.83 -9.32
N TYR A 6 4.68 2.17 -9.40
CA TYR A 6 4.92 3.04 -8.24
C TYR A 6 3.66 3.79 -7.79
N GLY A 7 2.55 3.70 -8.54
CA GLY A 7 1.29 4.34 -8.18
C GLY A 7 0.40 3.46 -7.30
N LEU A 8 -0.70 4.04 -6.81
CA LEU A 8 -1.76 3.33 -6.10
C LEU A 8 -2.40 2.29 -7.02
N LEU A 9 -2.70 1.10 -6.49
CA LEU A 9 -3.33 0.00 -7.23
C LEU A 9 -2.44 -0.57 -8.35
N GLN A 10 -1.12 -0.55 -8.16
CA GLN A 10 -0.15 -1.08 -9.14
C GLN A 10 0.78 -2.15 -8.57
N SER A 11 0.62 -2.52 -7.29
CA SER A 11 1.44 -3.54 -6.64
C SER A 11 0.62 -4.75 -6.21
N ASP A 12 1.27 -5.91 -6.11
CA ASP A 12 0.66 -7.14 -5.54
C ASP A 12 0.03 -6.84 -4.17
N HIS A 13 0.70 -6.03 -3.35
CA HIS A 13 0.21 -5.69 -2.03
C HIS A 13 -1.09 -4.87 -2.05
N ASP A 14 -1.24 -3.95 -3.01
CA ASP A 14 -2.48 -3.19 -3.16
C ASP A 14 -3.65 -4.11 -3.52
N TYR A 15 -3.38 -5.13 -4.33
CA TYR A 15 -4.37 -6.12 -4.76
C TYR A 15 -4.77 -7.04 -3.61
N ASP A 16 -3.80 -7.53 -2.84
CA ASP A 16 -4.08 -8.30 -1.63
C ASP A 16 -4.92 -7.48 -0.64
N CYS A 17 -4.61 -6.19 -0.48
CA CYS A 17 -5.42 -5.30 0.36
C CYS A 17 -6.84 -5.15 -0.20
N ALA A 18 -6.98 -4.89 -1.49
CA ALA A 18 -8.27 -4.70 -2.14
C ALA A 18 -9.14 -5.96 -2.07
N GLY A 19 -8.57 -7.15 -2.31
CA GLY A 19 -9.29 -8.43 -2.21
C GLY A 19 -9.78 -8.73 -0.79
N ASN A 20 -8.92 -8.54 0.22
CA ASN A 20 -9.34 -8.68 1.62
C ASN A 20 -10.46 -7.70 1.99
N LEU A 21 -10.39 -6.46 1.49
CA LEU A 21 -11.45 -5.47 1.70
C LEU A 21 -12.75 -5.87 1.01
N SER A 22 -12.69 -6.42 -0.21
CA SER A 22 -13.85 -6.97 -0.92
C SER A 22 -14.52 -8.08 -0.11
N ASP A 23 -13.73 -9.01 0.44
CA ASP A 23 -14.22 -10.08 1.30
C ASP A 23 -14.86 -9.55 2.59
N GLU A 24 -14.23 -8.58 3.28
CA GLU A 24 -14.78 -7.96 4.50
C GLU A 24 -16.04 -7.10 4.24
N ALA A 25 -16.17 -6.54 3.03
CA ALA A 25 -17.33 -5.77 2.59
C ALA A 25 -18.49 -6.67 2.12
N GLY A 26 -18.18 -7.89 1.68
CA GLY A 26 -19.12 -8.80 1.03
C GLY A 26 -19.52 -8.34 -0.38
N ILE A 27 -18.69 -7.55 -1.04
CA ILE A 27 -18.88 -7.04 -2.40
C ILE A 27 -17.54 -6.74 -3.06
N GLU A 28 -17.41 -6.97 -4.36
CA GLU A 28 -16.20 -6.66 -5.11
C GLU A 28 -15.97 -5.13 -5.15
N LEU A 29 -14.86 -4.66 -4.57
CA LEU A 29 -14.51 -3.24 -4.51
C LEU A 29 -13.51 -2.83 -5.59
N PHE A 30 -12.75 -3.77 -6.12
CA PHE A 30 -11.60 -3.45 -6.96
C PHE A 30 -11.96 -3.31 -8.43
N TYR A 31 -12.73 -4.26 -8.94
CA TYR A 31 -13.35 -4.20 -10.28
C TYR A 31 -14.86 -4.45 -10.17
N PRO A 32 -15.61 -3.50 -9.59
CA PRO A 32 -17.04 -3.69 -9.42
C PRO A 32 -17.74 -3.79 -10.77
N GLU A 33 -18.48 -4.87 -10.98
CA GLU A 33 -19.36 -5.02 -12.16
C GLU A 33 -20.43 -3.93 -12.18
N ASP A 34 -20.94 -3.58 -11.00
CA ASP A 34 -21.88 -2.48 -10.78
C ASP A 34 -21.29 -1.48 -9.75
N PRO A 35 -20.62 -0.41 -10.22
CA PRO A 35 -20.07 0.63 -9.34
C PRO A 35 -21.15 1.35 -8.52
N GLU A 36 -22.38 1.46 -9.01
CA GLU A 36 -23.46 2.14 -8.28
C GLU A 36 -23.97 1.29 -7.12
N ALA A 37 -24.17 -0.01 -7.33
CA ALA A 37 -24.51 -0.96 -6.27
C ALA A 37 -23.39 -1.02 -5.22
N THR A 38 -22.13 -1.04 -5.67
CA THR A 38 -20.94 -1.02 -4.79
C THR A 38 -20.91 0.24 -3.94
N ARG A 39 -21.12 1.42 -4.55
CA ARG A 39 -21.26 2.68 -3.81
C ARG A 39 -22.36 2.62 -2.77
N LYS A 40 -23.57 2.18 -3.15
CA LYS A 40 -24.71 2.05 -2.23
C LYS A 40 -24.39 1.13 -1.06
N LYS A 41 -23.69 0.02 -1.32
CA LYS A 41 -23.25 -0.92 -0.28
C LYS A 41 -22.24 -0.27 0.66
N LEU A 42 -21.29 0.50 0.16
CA LEU A 42 -20.35 1.24 1.00
C LEU A 42 -21.04 2.31 1.86
N ASP A 43 -21.99 3.05 1.27
CA ASP A 43 -22.77 4.10 1.94
C ASP A 43 -23.75 3.56 3.00
N ASP A 44 -24.01 2.24 3.07
CA ASP A 44 -24.93 1.62 4.05
C ASP A 44 -24.37 1.53 5.48
N GLY A 45 -23.20 2.11 5.72
CA GLY A 45 -22.43 1.99 6.96
C GLY A 45 -21.30 0.96 6.87
N THR A 46 -21.26 0.13 5.81
CA THR A 46 -20.16 -0.80 5.54
C THR A 46 -18.81 -0.08 5.48
N LEU A 47 -18.73 1.08 4.80
CA LEU A 47 -17.49 1.83 4.68
C LEU A 47 -16.96 2.32 6.03
N SER A 48 -17.83 2.87 6.87
CA SER A 48 -17.45 3.31 8.22
C SER A 48 -16.92 2.15 9.06
N ARG A 49 -17.62 1.00 9.03
CA ARG A 49 -17.20 -0.21 9.74
C ARG A 49 -15.82 -0.69 9.29
N LEU A 50 -15.54 -0.67 7.98
CA LEU A 50 -14.25 -1.06 7.45
C LEU A 50 -13.14 -0.11 7.93
N PHE A 51 -13.35 1.21 7.87
CA PHE A 51 -12.38 2.16 8.41
C PHE A 51 -12.13 1.93 9.91
N ASP A 52 -13.18 1.77 10.71
CA ASP A 52 -13.07 1.55 12.15
C ASP A 52 -12.32 0.24 12.46
N ASN A 53 -12.52 -0.82 11.67
CA ASN A 53 -11.78 -2.08 11.79
C ASN A 53 -10.29 -1.93 11.47
N HIS A 54 -9.94 -1.13 10.47
CA HIS A 54 -8.56 -0.95 10.03
C HIS A 54 -7.81 0.15 10.79
N GLU A 55 -8.50 1.05 11.46
CA GLU A 55 -7.92 2.06 12.36
C GLU A 55 -7.42 1.43 13.68
N ASN A 56 -8.18 0.49 14.24
CA ASN A 56 -7.95 -0.05 15.58
C ASN A 56 -7.01 -1.28 15.63
N ARG A 57 -6.53 -1.77 14.49
CA ARG A 57 -5.63 -2.92 14.44
C ARG A 57 -4.20 -2.49 14.79
N THR A 58 -3.64 -3.07 15.85
CA THR A 58 -2.28 -2.81 16.39
C THR A 58 -1.15 -2.99 15.36
N PHE A 59 -1.42 -3.72 14.27
CA PHE A 59 -0.52 -3.96 13.14
C PHE A 59 -1.22 -3.73 11.79
N SER A 60 -2.21 -2.83 11.73
CA SER A 60 -2.80 -2.46 10.44
C SER A 60 -1.74 -1.78 9.57
N PRO A 61 -1.38 -2.33 8.40
CA PRO A 61 -0.56 -1.59 7.46
C PRO A 61 -1.42 -0.42 7.01
N LYS A 62 -0.99 0.81 7.33
CA LYS A 62 -1.62 2.07 6.90
C LYS A 62 -2.00 2.05 5.41
N CYS A 63 -1.28 1.27 4.59
CA CYS A 63 -1.63 0.94 3.22
C CYS A 63 -3.08 0.48 3.05
N THR A 64 -3.58 -0.49 3.81
CA THR A 64 -4.97 -1.00 3.64
C THR A 64 -6.00 0.11 3.85
N THR A 65 -5.80 0.97 4.86
CA THR A 65 -6.68 2.13 5.09
C THR A 65 -6.63 3.11 3.91
N ILE A 66 -5.44 3.34 3.33
CA ILE A 66 -5.31 4.15 2.10
C ILE A 66 -6.04 3.50 0.94
N ILE A 67 -5.84 2.20 0.69
CA ILE A 67 -6.48 1.46 -0.40
C ILE A 67 -8.00 1.50 -0.25
N LEU A 68 -8.54 1.31 0.96
CA LEU A 68 -9.98 1.47 1.22
C LEU A 68 -10.49 2.86 0.83
N GLY A 69 -9.77 3.92 1.21
CA GLY A 69 -10.12 5.28 0.82
C GLY A 69 -10.11 5.50 -0.69
N VAL A 70 -9.10 4.97 -1.38
CA VAL A 70 -8.96 5.03 -2.84
C VAL A 70 -10.13 4.33 -3.54
N LEU A 71 -10.45 3.11 -3.13
CA LEU A 71 -11.57 2.32 -3.68
C LEU A 71 -12.91 3.03 -3.49
N ALA A 72 -13.16 3.54 -2.28
CA ALA A 72 -14.36 4.32 -1.96
C ALA A 72 -14.49 5.56 -2.85
N MET A 73 -13.41 6.32 -3.05
CA MET A 73 -13.40 7.49 -3.93
C MET A 73 -13.69 7.11 -5.40
N GLN A 74 -13.15 5.99 -5.88
CA GLN A 74 -13.35 5.53 -7.27
C GLN A 74 -14.79 5.19 -7.60
N VAL A 75 -15.58 4.70 -6.64
CA VAL A 75 -17.03 4.46 -6.83
C VAL A 75 -17.89 5.64 -6.39
N GLY A 76 -17.29 6.68 -5.82
CA GLY A 76 -17.99 7.88 -5.34
C GLY A 76 -18.72 7.67 -4.01
N ALA A 77 -18.27 6.75 -3.16
CA ALA A 77 -18.86 6.51 -1.84
C ALA A 77 -18.55 7.64 -0.86
N LYS A 78 -19.52 7.98 -0.01
CA LYS A 78 -19.40 9.07 0.95
C LYS A 78 -18.51 8.66 2.13
N ILE A 79 -17.37 9.32 2.25
CA ILE A 79 -16.41 9.12 3.34
C ILE A 79 -16.69 10.16 4.44
N GLU A 80 -16.82 9.72 5.69
CA GLU A 80 -17.01 10.64 6.81
C GLU A 80 -15.78 11.54 7.01
N ASP A 81 -15.98 12.76 7.51
CA ASP A 81 -14.89 13.73 7.72
C ASP A 81 -13.77 13.17 8.61
N ARG A 82 -14.13 12.38 9.64
CA ARG A 82 -13.14 11.71 10.52
C ARG A 82 -12.25 10.74 9.76
N HIS A 83 -12.80 10.01 8.77
CA HIS A 83 -12.02 9.06 7.97
C HIS A 83 -11.20 9.79 6.90
N LEU A 84 -11.70 10.89 6.34
CA LEU A 84 -10.90 11.77 5.48
C LEU A 84 -9.70 12.36 6.24
N ASP A 85 -9.90 12.78 7.49
CA ASP A 85 -8.83 13.29 8.35
C ASP A 85 -7.83 12.20 8.73
N LEU A 86 -8.31 10.98 8.99
CA LEU A 86 -7.45 9.80 9.16
C LEU A 86 -6.57 9.60 7.92
N LEU A 87 -7.16 9.54 6.72
CA LEU A 87 -6.42 9.39 5.46
C LEU A 87 -5.37 10.49 5.28
N ARG A 88 -5.72 11.76 5.53
CA ARG A 88 -4.79 12.90 5.50
C ARG A 88 -3.64 12.75 6.49
N SER A 89 -3.91 12.21 7.67
CA SER A 89 -2.91 12.05 8.72
C SER A 89 -1.91 10.92 8.43
N ILE A 90 -2.34 9.85 7.74
CA ILE A 90 -1.53 8.64 7.60
C ILE A 90 -0.82 8.51 6.24
N TYR A 91 -1.33 9.07 5.15
CA TYR A 91 -0.88 8.69 3.79
C TYR A 91 0.64 8.88 3.55
N ARG A 92 1.24 9.94 4.09
CA ARG A 92 2.70 10.21 4.00
C ARG A 92 3.58 9.28 4.83
N SER A 93 2.96 8.51 5.72
CA SER A 93 3.64 7.57 6.61
C SER A 93 3.20 6.13 6.37
N ALA A 94 2.43 5.91 5.29
CA ALA A 94 1.93 4.62 4.90
C ALA A 94 2.95 3.80 4.09
N GLY A 95 4.07 4.39 3.68
CA GLY A 95 5.07 3.70 2.87
C GLY A 95 4.71 3.61 1.38
N LEU A 96 3.86 4.54 0.91
CA LEU A 96 3.59 4.71 -0.51
C LEU A 96 4.85 5.22 -1.22
N TYR A 97 5.03 4.82 -2.48
CA TYR A 97 6.00 5.48 -3.35
C TYR A 97 5.54 6.92 -3.66
N GLU A 98 6.48 7.76 -4.13
CA GLU A 98 6.23 9.19 -4.38
C GLU A 98 5.03 9.43 -5.31
N GLU A 99 4.87 8.58 -6.34
CA GLU A 99 3.73 8.64 -7.26
C GLU A 99 2.41 8.39 -6.51
N GLY A 100 2.34 7.31 -5.72
CA GLY A 100 1.16 7.00 -4.91
C GLY A 100 0.85 8.09 -3.89
N GLU A 101 1.85 8.69 -3.24
CA GLU A 101 1.65 9.84 -2.35
C GLU A 101 1.06 11.05 -3.09
N ARG A 102 1.53 11.33 -4.31
CA ARG A 102 1.04 12.43 -5.13
C ARG A 102 -0.40 12.19 -5.58
N GLN A 103 -0.72 10.98 -5.99
CA GLN A 103 -2.09 10.57 -6.34
C GLN A 103 -3.02 10.73 -5.13
N MET A 104 -2.62 10.24 -3.96
CA MET A 104 -3.43 10.35 -2.74
C MET A 104 -3.63 11.81 -2.32
N ARG A 105 -2.58 12.64 -2.38
CA ARG A 105 -2.68 14.08 -2.07
C ARG A 105 -3.70 14.77 -2.98
N LYS A 106 -3.62 14.55 -4.29
CA LYS A 106 -4.58 15.11 -5.25
C LYS A 106 -6.01 14.62 -4.99
N ALA A 107 -6.16 13.34 -4.69
CA ALA A 107 -7.46 12.76 -4.36
C ALA A 107 -8.08 13.43 -3.13
N LEU A 108 -7.32 13.57 -2.04
CA LEU A 108 -7.80 14.23 -0.81
C LEU A 108 -8.10 15.73 -0.97
N GLU A 109 -7.51 16.40 -1.95
CA GLU A 109 -7.79 17.81 -2.29
C GLU A 109 -9.00 17.97 -3.23
N ARG A 110 -9.22 17.01 -4.14
CA ARG A 110 -10.16 17.17 -5.27
C ARG A 110 -11.41 16.32 -5.15
N TYR A 111 -11.39 15.28 -4.31
CA TYR A 111 -12.54 14.44 -4.11
C TYR A 111 -13.67 15.23 -3.46
N LYS A 112 -14.79 15.34 -4.18
CA LYS A 112 -15.93 16.17 -3.76
C LYS A 112 -16.77 15.54 -2.66
N ASN A 113 -16.70 14.21 -2.52
CA ASN A 113 -17.49 13.47 -1.54
C ASN A 113 -19.02 13.66 -1.68
N ASP A 114 -19.50 13.89 -2.91
CA ASP A 114 -20.89 14.23 -3.23
C ASP A 114 -21.64 13.10 -3.97
N GLY A 115 -21.04 11.92 -4.08
CA GLY A 115 -21.53 10.81 -4.89
C GLY A 115 -20.86 10.68 -6.26
N THR A 116 -20.07 11.69 -6.68
CA THR A 116 -19.31 11.67 -7.94
C THR A 116 -18.07 10.77 -7.81
N PRO A 117 -17.89 9.75 -8.66
CA PRO A 117 -16.66 8.97 -8.77
C PRO A 117 -15.42 9.83 -9.01
N TYR A 118 -14.28 9.44 -8.45
CA TYR A 118 -12.99 10.11 -8.67
C TYR A 118 -11.96 9.19 -9.32
N SER A 119 -11.37 9.66 -10.41
CA SER A 119 -10.24 8.98 -11.06
C SER A 119 -8.93 9.32 -10.35
N ILE A 120 -8.23 8.29 -9.87
CA ILE A 120 -6.98 8.42 -9.10
C ILE A 120 -5.76 8.71 -10.01
N ASP A 121 -5.99 8.86 -11.33
CA ASP A 121 -4.94 9.00 -12.35
C ASP A 121 -3.88 7.89 -12.22
N SER A 122 -4.34 6.67 -11.90
CA SER A 122 -3.52 5.47 -11.87
C SER A 122 -3.97 4.52 -12.98
N PRO A 123 -3.03 3.97 -13.80
CA PRO A 123 -3.35 2.94 -14.78
C PRO A 123 -3.94 1.65 -14.18
N GLY A 124 -3.78 1.39 -12.88
CA GLY A 124 -4.12 0.10 -12.28
C GLY A 124 -3.11 -1.01 -12.69
N LEU A 125 -3.18 -2.19 -12.07
CA LEU A 125 -2.18 -3.25 -12.33
C LEU A 125 -2.30 -3.77 -13.74
N ASP A 126 -3.50 -4.08 -14.25
CA ASP A 126 -3.65 -4.72 -15.55
C ASP A 126 -2.95 -3.94 -16.66
N LEU A 127 -3.16 -2.62 -16.69
CA LEU A 127 -2.50 -1.74 -17.63
C LEU A 127 -1.01 -1.54 -17.29
N THR A 128 -0.65 -1.52 -16.00
CA THR A 128 0.74 -1.39 -15.59
C THR A 128 1.57 -2.63 -15.99
N VAL A 129 1.04 -3.82 -15.80
CA VAL A 129 1.63 -5.11 -16.22
C VAL A 129 1.77 -5.14 -17.74
N ALA A 130 0.73 -4.74 -18.46
CA ALA A 130 0.76 -4.70 -19.92
C ALA A 130 1.80 -3.71 -20.47
N LEU A 131 2.02 -2.58 -19.79
CA LEU A 131 2.94 -1.53 -20.24
C LEU A 131 4.39 -1.72 -19.76
N LYS A 132 4.60 -2.26 -18.55
CA LYS A 132 5.89 -2.25 -17.86
C LYS A 132 6.43 -3.64 -17.49
N GLY A 133 5.61 -4.69 -17.60
CA GLY A 133 5.98 -6.04 -17.16
C GLY A 133 6.19 -6.14 -15.64
N PRO A 134 6.61 -7.31 -15.12
CA PRO A 134 7.10 -7.43 -13.76
C PRO A 134 8.29 -6.52 -13.58
N MET A 135 8.29 -5.68 -12.53
CA MET A 135 9.53 -5.10 -12.06
C MET A 135 10.42 -6.28 -11.65
N GLU A 136 11.38 -6.62 -12.52
CA GLU A 136 12.37 -7.65 -12.21
C GLU A 136 13.06 -7.27 -10.89
N ARG A 137 13.53 -8.27 -10.13
CA ARG A 137 14.31 -8.06 -8.90
C ARG A 137 15.64 -7.39 -9.23
N GLY A 138 15.61 -6.09 -9.49
CA GLY A 138 16.74 -5.26 -9.87
C GLY A 138 16.53 -3.89 -9.24
N GLU A 139 17.22 -3.69 -8.12
CA GLU A 139 17.53 -2.43 -7.43
C GLU A 139 16.46 -1.34 -7.49
N ILE A 140 15.74 -1.14 -6.37
CA ILE A 140 15.08 0.14 -6.10
C ILE A 140 16.12 1.23 -6.35
N PRO A 141 15.91 2.14 -7.31
CA PRO A 141 16.91 3.12 -7.66
C PRO A 141 17.27 3.90 -6.39
N ARG A 142 18.55 3.94 -6.07
CA ARG A 142 19.03 4.74 -4.96
C ARG A 142 18.96 6.18 -5.41
N LEU A 143 18.05 6.95 -4.82
CA LEU A 143 17.83 8.35 -5.15
C LEU A 143 18.18 9.24 -3.94
N CYS A 144 18.63 10.47 -4.22
CA CYS A 144 18.70 11.50 -3.20
C CYS A 144 17.29 11.85 -2.71
N THR A 145 17.04 11.74 -1.40
CA THR A 145 15.73 12.02 -0.79
C THR A 145 15.25 13.47 -0.93
N ASN A 146 16.12 14.40 -1.34
CA ASN A 146 15.76 15.83 -1.49
C ASN A 146 15.68 16.33 -2.93
N CYS A 147 16.44 15.74 -3.87
CA CYS A 147 16.52 16.24 -5.25
C CYS A 147 16.32 15.18 -6.31
N ASP A 148 15.99 13.96 -5.90
CA ASP A 148 15.56 12.81 -6.70
C ASP A 148 16.55 12.32 -7.76
N LYS A 149 17.75 12.92 -7.81
CA LYS A 149 18.86 12.43 -8.63
C LYS A 149 19.33 11.07 -8.14
N SER A 150 19.57 10.20 -9.10
CA SER A 150 19.95 8.80 -8.88
C SER A 150 21.43 8.62 -8.58
N GLU A 151 21.79 7.44 -8.08
CA GLU A 151 23.19 7.06 -7.85
C GLU A 151 24.03 6.97 -9.14
N THR A 152 23.38 6.85 -10.30
CA THR A 152 24.04 6.94 -11.60
C THR A 152 24.34 8.38 -12.00
N GLU A 153 23.61 9.35 -11.45
CA GLU A 153 23.83 10.79 -11.69
C GLU A 153 24.76 11.44 -10.65
N LEU A 154 24.66 11.04 -9.38
CA LEU A 154 25.42 11.63 -8.27
C LEU A 154 25.80 10.58 -7.22
N GLU A 155 26.95 10.76 -6.57
CA GLU A 155 27.33 9.94 -5.42
C GLU A 155 26.36 10.18 -4.25
N LEU A 156 25.73 9.11 -3.76
CA LEU A 156 24.78 9.17 -2.65
C LEU A 156 25.39 8.69 -1.34
N LYS A 157 25.15 9.45 -0.27
CA LYS A 157 25.61 9.16 1.09
C LYS A 157 24.42 8.88 2.00
N ARG A 158 24.54 7.83 2.81
CA ARG A 158 23.54 7.50 3.83
C ARG A 158 23.55 8.56 4.94
N CYS A 159 22.38 8.84 5.50
CA CYS A 159 22.30 9.64 6.72
C CYS A 159 23.16 9.00 7.83
N GLY A 160 24.07 9.78 8.43
CA GLY A 160 25.00 9.27 9.44
C GLY A 160 24.33 8.71 10.70
N LYS A 161 23.10 9.14 11.01
CA LYS A 161 22.35 8.68 12.19
C LYS A 161 21.54 7.41 11.90
N CYS A 162 20.60 7.46 10.95
CA CYS A 162 19.71 6.32 10.72
C CYS A 162 20.21 5.33 9.68
N LYS A 163 21.14 5.73 8.80
CA LYS A 163 21.61 4.93 7.66
C LYS A 163 20.54 4.46 6.66
N VAL A 164 19.28 4.92 6.82
CA VAL A 164 18.13 4.52 5.99
C VAL A 164 18.01 5.35 4.71
N VAL A 165 18.00 6.68 4.82
CA VAL A 165 17.83 7.60 3.69
C VAL A 165 19.16 8.00 3.06
N LEU A 166 19.12 8.51 1.82
CA LEU A 166 20.27 8.84 0.99
C LEU A 166 20.25 10.31 0.56
N TYR A 167 21.40 10.96 0.56
CA TYR A 167 21.54 12.33 0.07
C TYR A 167 22.78 12.46 -0.80
N CYS A 168 22.69 13.23 -1.90
CA CYS A 168 23.86 13.54 -2.71
C CYS A 168 24.78 14.59 -2.05
N SER A 169 24.27 15.37 -1.10
CA SER A 169 25.05 16.42 -0.45
C SER A 169 24.53 16.80 0.95
N PRO A 170 25.35 17.45 1.81
CA PRO A 170 24.92 18.00 3.08
C PRO A 170 23.81 19.06 2.95
N GLU A 171 23.76 19.78 1.83
CA GLU A 171 22.71 20.76 1.53
C GLU A 171 21.36 20.06 1.34
N CYS A 172 21.34 18.96 0.58
CA CYS A 172 20.16 18.12 0.42
C CYS A 172 19.70 17.52 1.75
N GLN A 173 20.64 17.07 2.60
CA GLN A 173 20.31 16.59 3.93
C GLN A 173 19.72 17.69 4.83
N LYS A 174 20.28 18.90 4.81
CA LYS A 174 19.78 20.05 5.59
C LYS A 174 18.39 20.50 5.12
N ALA A 175 18.16 20.49 3.81
CA ALA A 175 16.86 20.83 3.21
C ALA A 175 15.75 19.87 3.68
N ASP A 176 16.03 18.56 3.68
CA ASP A 176 15.12 17.53 4.17
C ASP A 176 15.11 17.41 5.72
N TRP A 177 15.99 18.10 6.46
CA TRP A 177 16.10 17.90 7.91
C TRP A 177 14.80 18.22 8.68
N LYS A 178 14.01 19.20 8.21
CA LYS A 178 12.74 19.58 8.86
C LYS A 178 11.74 18.42 8.89
N THR A 179 11.75 17.59 7.85
CA THR A 179 10.94 16.39 7.66
C THR A 179 11.64 15.18 8.26
N HIS A 180 12.85 14.86 7.82
CA HIS A 180 13.62 13.68 8.22
C HIS A 180 13.80 13.52 9.73
N LYS A 181 14.05 14.61 10.47
CA LYS A 181 14.36 14.55 11.91
C LYS A 181 13.31 13.83 12.76
N ARG A 182 12.05 13.84 12.31
CA ARG A 182 10.91 13.23 13.03
C ARG A 182 11.01 11.71 13.10
N PHE A 183 11.68 11.10 12.12
CA PHE A 183 11.80 9.65 11.96
C PHE A 183 13.26 9.17 11.96
N CYS A 184 14.23 10.09 12.00
CA CYS A 184 15.65 9.77 12.07
C CYS A 184 16.05 9.14 13.41
N ARG A 185 16.06 7.80 13.46
CA ARG A 185 16.46 6.98 14.60
C ARG A 185 17.70 6.14 14.25
N PRO A 186 18.60 5.84 15.20
CA PRO A 186 19.72 4.93 14.96
C PRO A 186 19.23 3.60 14.38
N ALA A 187 19.92 3.07 13.37
CA ALA A 187 19.65 1.72 12.91
C ALA A 187 19.91 0.74 14.07
N PRO A 188 19.04 -0.27 14.29
CA PRO A 188 19.35 -1.33 15.23
C PRO A 188 20.65 -2.03 14.80
N ASP A 189 21.47 -2.44 15.77
CA ASP A 189 22.70 -3.18 15.48
C ASP A 189 22.35 -4.43 14.67
N PRO A 190 23.09 -4.70 13.57
CA PRO A 190 22.86 -5.89 12.77
C PRO A 190 23.08 -7.13 13.65
N GLN A 191 21.97 -7.75 14.06
CA GLN A 191 22.00 -9.06 14.70
C GLN A 191 22.51 -10.07 13.65
N PRO A 192 23.43 -10.98 14.00
CA PRO A 192 23.83 -12.04 13.09
C PRO A 192 22.60 -12.85 12.69
N VAL A 193 22.32 -12.89 11.38
CA VAL A 193 21.27 -13.71 10.78
C VAL A 193 21.62 -15.19 10.98
N THR A 194 21.13 -15.81 12.05
CA THR A 194 21.13 -17.26 12.18
C THR A 194 20.06 -17.82 11.26
N GLN A 195 20.47 -18.58 10.25
CA GLN A 195 19.60 -19.24 9.29
C GLN A 195 18.60 -20.17 10.02
N SER A 196 17.31 -19.93 9.84
CA SER A 196 16.25 -20.84 10.28
C SER A 196 16.19 -22.04 9.31
N PRO A 197 16.14 -23.30 9.79
CA PRO A 197 16.03 -24.45 8.92
C PRO A 197 14.60 -24.56 8.35
N SER A 198 14.50 -24.63 7.02
CA SER A 198 13.31 -25.06 6.28
C SER A 198 12.88 -26.46 6.73
N GLY A 199 11.72 -26.55 7.37
CA GLY A 199 11.08 -27.82 7.73
C GLY A 199 9.67 -27.87 7.14
N ILE A 200 9.55 -28.44 5.95
CA ILE A 200 8.28 -28.87 5.38
C ILE A 200 7.84 -30.11 6.17
N ILE A 201 6.74 -30.02 6.92
CA ILE A 201 6.03 -31.21 7.39
C ILE A 201 4.80 -31.35 6.51
N GLY A 202 4.91 -32.25 5.53
CA GLY A 202 3.79 -32.67 4.70
C GLY A 202 2.79 -33.47 5.54
N LEU A 203 1.55 -32.99 5.59
CA LEU A 203 0.41 -33.85 5.90
C LEU A 203 -0.19 -34.27 4.55
N ASN A 204 0.21 -35.47 4.11
CA ASN A 204 -0.51 -36.22 3.08
C ASN A 204 -1.89 -36.57 3.65
N VAL A 205 -2.93 -36.05 3.01
CA VAL A 205 -4.28 -36.61 3.11
C VAL A 205 -4.64 -37.17 1.74
N ASP A 206 -4.43 -38.47 1.58
CA ASP A 206 -4.90 -39.22 0.41
C ASP A 206 -6.43 -39.39 0.52
N PRO A 207 -7.23 -38.89 -0.44
CA PRO A 207 -8.65 -39.15 -0.48
C PRO A 207 -8.91 -40.23 -1.54
N PHE A 208 -9.05 -41.50 -1.15
CA PHE A 208 -9.84 -42.54 -1.82
C PHE A 208 -9.42 -43.93 -1.30
N HIS A 209 -10.25 -44.56 -0.44
CA HIS A 209 -10.64 -45.98 -0.57
C HIS A 209 -11.77 -46.37 0.43
N SER A 210 -12.97 -46.50 -0.14
CA SER A 210 -14.00 -47.55 0.04
C SER A 210 -14.03 -48.43 1.30
N LEU A 211 -15.18 -48.34 2.00
CA LEU A 211 -16.13 -49.39 2.44
C LEU A 211 -15.64 -50.81 2.80
N ARG A 212 -16.25 -51.31 3.91
CA ARG A 212 -16.33 -52.69 4.48
C ARG A 212 -15.23 -52.96 5.52
N ASP A 213 -15.50 -53.39 6.76
CA ASP A 213 -16.40 -54.45 7.22
C ASP A 213 -16.89 -54.30 8.68
N PHE A 214 -18.05 -54.90 8.92
CA PHE A 214 -18.59 -55.54 10.14
C PHE A 214 -17.74 -55.57 11.42
N ARG A 215 -18.32 -55.07 12.53
CA ARG A 215 -18.89 -55.93 13.59
C ARG A 215 -19.86 -55.18 14.48
#